data_AF-A0A2S6MND2-F1
#
_entry.id   AF-A0A2S6MND2-F1
#
_cell.length_a   1.000
_cell.length_b   1.000
_cell.length_c   1.000
_cell.angle_alpha   90.00
_cell.angle_beta   90.00
_cell.angle_gamma   90.00
#
_symmetry.space_group_name_H-M   'P 1'
#
loop_
_entity.id
_entity.type
_entity.pdbx_description
1 polymer ?
#
loop_
_entity_poly.entity_id
_entity_poly.type
_entity_poly.pdbx_seq_one_letter_code
_entity_poly.pdbx_strand_id
1 'polypeptide(L)' 'MRSIKHYRAFQIDPDGHVFGCINLVCDNDEQAKREAASLVLAHRIELWRLDQRIAKFDTPQDVARQ' A
#
# COMPACT_ATOMS: atom_id res chain seq x y z
N MET A 1 2.99 17.06 19.81
CA MET A 1 1.81 16.20 19.55
C MET A 1 2.14 15.30 18.36
N ARG A 2 1.94 13.99 18.45
CA ARG A 2 2.00 13.13 17.25
C ARG A 2 0.73 13.41 16.43
N SER A 3 0.90 13.72 15.16
CA SER A 3 -0.23 13.90 14.25
C SER A 3 -0.52 12.57 13.58
N ILE A 4 -1.69 12.02 13.89
CA ILE A 4 -2.18 10.81 13.24
C ILE A 4 -2.55 11.16 11.79
N LYS A 5 -2.09 10.34 10.85
CA LYS A 5 -2.32 10.52 9.43
C LYS A 5 -3.13 9.34 8.88
N HIS A 6 -3.99 9.64 7.92
CA HIS A 6 -4.78 8.65 7.19
C HIS A 6 -4.09 8.26 5.89
N TYR A 7 -3.99 6.96 5.65
CA TYR A 7 -3.46 6.38 4.43
C TYR A 7 -4.45 5.37 3.85
N ARG A 8 -4.31 5.08 2.56
CA ARG A 8 -5.06 4.04 1.86
C ARG A 8 -4.08 3.06 1.22
N ALA A 9 -4.21 1.78 1.57
CA ALA A 9 -3.54 0.68 0.90
C ALA A 9 -4.52 0.08 -0.11
N PHE A 10 -4.36 0.42 -1.38
CA PHE A 10 -5.15 -0.14 -2.46
C PHE A 10 -4.58 -1.48 -2.91
N GLN A 11 -5.45 -2.48 -3.01
CA GLN A 11 -5.11 -3.78 -3.55
C GLN A 11 -5.33 -3.75 -5.06
N ILE A 12 -4.27 -4.08 -5.80
CA ILE A 12 -4.27 -4.04 -7.25
C ILE A 12 -4.23 -5.45 -7.81
N ASP A 13 -5.15 -5.76 -8.72
CA ASP A 13 -5.17 -7.03 -9.43
C ASP A 13 -4.06 -7.09 -10.51
N PRO A 14 -3.82 -8.26 -11.12
CA PRO A 14 -2.81 -8.39 -12.19
C PRO A 14 -3.06 -7.52 -13.42
N ASP A 15 -4.31 -7.12 -13.69
CA ASP A 15 -4.68 -6.26 -14.82
C ASP A 15 -4.46 -4.77 -14.52
N GLY A 16 -4.14 -4.44 -13.26
CA GLY A 16 -3.84 -3.08 -12.82
C GLY A 16 -5.02 -2.34 -12.21
N HIS A 17 -6.16 -3.01 -12.00
CA HIS A 17 -7.35 -2.40 -11.41
C HIS A 17 -7.35 -2.49 -9.88
N VAL A 18 -7.90 -1.45 -9.25
CA VAL A 18 -8.18 -1.46 -7.81
C VAL A 18 -9.41 -2.33 -7.57
N PHE A 19 -9.27 -3.36 -6.74
CA PHE A 19 -10.40 -4.21 -6.31
C PHE A 19 -10.66 -4.13 -4.81
N GLY A 20 -9.76 -3.53 -4.04
CA GLY A 20 -9.87 -3.41 -2.58
C GLY A 20 -9.14 -2.19 -2.03
N CYS A 21 -9.55 -1.73 -0.85
CA CYS A 21 -8.95 -0.60 -0.15
C CYS A 21 -8.97 -0.83 1.36
N ILE A 22 -7.79 -0.73 1.99
CA ILE A 22 -7.62 -0.82 3.44
C ILE A 22 -7.18 0.56 3.95
N ASN A 23 -7.95 1.13 4.88
CA ASN A 23 -7.60 2.40 5.52
C ASN A 23 -6.59 2.15 6.65
N LEU A 24 -5.45 2.86 6.62
CA LEU A 24 -4.43 2.81 7.67
C LEU A 24 -4.39 4.14 8.42
N VAL A 25 -4.11 4.05 9.72
CA VAL A 25 -4.03 5.19 10.64
C VAL A 25 -2.67 5.12 11.31
N CYS A 26 -1.72 5.94 10.85
CA CYS A 26 -0.31 5.84 11.25
C CYS A 26 0.25 7.20 11.67
N ASP A 27 1.28 7.18 12.51
CA ASP A 27 1.98 8.39 12.97
C ASP A 27 2.81 9.06 11.86
N ASN A 28 3.33 8.26 10.93
CA ASN A 28 4.20 8.73 9.84
C ASN A 28 4.24 7.76 8.66
N ASP A 29 4.86 8.22 7.58
CA ASP A 29 4.94 7.49 6.31
C ASP A 29 5.75 6.20 6.45
N GLU A 30 6.77 6.16 7.31
CA GLU A 30 7.58 4.95 7.53
C GLU A 30 6.81 3.85 8.25
N GLN A 31 5.95 4.21 9.21
CA GLN A 31 5.01 3.26 9.80
C GLN A 31 4.01 2.76 8.75
N ALA A 32 3.40 3.68 8.00
CA ALA A 32 2.42 3.33 6.97
C ALA A 32 3.02 2.39 5.91
N LYS A 33 4.28 2.61 5.50
CA LYS A 33 5.01 1.72 4.60
C LYS A 33 5.19 0.31 5.17
N ARG A 34 5.57 0.19 6.45
CA ARG A 34 5.70 -1.13 7.10
C ARG A 34 4.37 -1.87 7.17
N GLU A 35 3.30 -1.17 7.56
CA GLU A 35 1.96 -1.74 7.61
C GLU A 35 1.49 -2.16 6.21
N ALA A 36 1.63 -1.30 5.19
CA ALA A 36 1.27 -1.62 3.82
C ALA A 36 2.07 -2.79 3.23
N ALA A 37 3.38 -2.87 3.50
CA ALA A 37 4.22 -3.98 3.07
C ALA A 37 3.75 -5.33 3.63
N SER A 38 3.22 -5.35 4.86
CA SER A 38 2.70 -6.57 5.49
C SER A 38 1.42 -7.11 4.83
N LEU A 39 0.74 -6.30 4.00
CA LEU A 39 -0.48 -6.68 3.29
C LEU A 39 -0.20 -7.37 1.94
N VAL A 40 1.07 -7.42 1.51
CA VAL A 40 1.48 -8.01 0.23
C VAL A 40 1.56 -9.52 0.38
N LEU A 41 0.40 -10.18 0.35
CA LEU A 41 0.31 -11.64 0.40
C LEU A 41 0.13 -12.23 -1.00
N ALA A 42 -0.94 -11.85 -1.68
CA ALA A 42 -1.29 -12.36 -3.02
C ALA A 42 -1.40 -11.25 -4.09
N HIS A 43 -1.49 -10.00 -3.65
CA HIS A 43 -1.77 -8.87 -4.53
C HIS A 43 -0.82 -7.73 -4.26
N ARG A 44 -0.58 -6.97 -5.32
CA ARG A 44 0.20 -5.74 -5.27
C ARG A 44 -0.53 -4.73 -4.41
N ILE A 45 0.22 -3.98 -3.62
CA ILE A 45 -0.31 -2.91 -2.79
C ILE A 45 0.23 -1.57 -3.27
N GLU A 46 -0.66 -0.61 -3.47
CA GLU A 46 -0.26 0.80 -3.58
C GLU A 46 -0.67 1.56 -2.32
N LEU A 47 0.29 2.23 -1.70
CA LEU A 47 0.06 3.05 -0.53
C LEU A 47 -0.07 4.52 -0.95
N TRP A 48 -1.19 5.13 -0.56
CA TRP A 48 -1.55 6.49 -0.89
C TRP A 48 -1.82 7.33 0.35
N ARG A 49 -1.47 8.61 0.27
CA ARG A 49 -1.87 9.65 1.21
C ARG A 49 -2.53 10.78 0.43
N LEU A 50 -3.82 10.99 0.69
CA LEU A 50 -4.65 11.90 -0.12
C LEU A 50 -4.60 11.51 -1.61
N ASP A 51 -4.00 12.35 -2.44
CA ASP A 51 -3.83 12.24 -3.89
C ASP A 51 -2.41 11.78 -4.30
N GLN A 52 -1.54 11.51 -3.33
CA GLN A 52 -0.16 11.11 -3.59
C GLN A 52 0.06 9.63 -3.30
N ARG A 53 0.56 8.88 -4.30
CA ARG A 53 1.12 7.54 -4.09
C ARG A 53 2.48 7.67 -3.43
N ILE A 54 2.63 7.11 -2.24
CA ILE A 54 3.86 7.22 -1.44
C ILE A 54 4.72 5.96 -1.49
N ALA A 55 4.13 4.80 -1.81
CA ALA A 55 4.86 3.56 -2.03
C ALA A 55 4.04 2.59 -2.91
N LYS A 56 4.76 1.66 -3.53
CA LYS A 56 4.20 0.54 -4.29
C LYS A 56 4.95 -0.71 -3.87
N PHE A 57 4.22 -1.78 -3.59
CA PHE A 57 4.77 -3.06 -3.17
C PHE A 57 4.24 -4.15 -4.10
N ASP A 58 5.14 -4.66 -4.94
CA ASP A 58 4.85 -5.74 -5.88
C ASP A 58 4.90 -7.10 -5.17
N THR A 59 4.13 -8.06 -5.68
CA THR A 59 4.16 -9.42 -5.13
C THR A 59 5.44 -10.15 -5.55
N PRO A 60 5.89 -11.19 -4.83
CA PRO A 60 7.07 -11.96 -5.21
C PRO A 60 7.01 -12.52 -6.63
N GLN A 61 5.82 -12.91 -7.10
CA GLN A 61 5.58 -13.37 -8.47
C GLN A 61 5.72 -12.25 -9.51
N ASP A 62 5.42 -11.00 -9.17
CA ASP A 62 5.59 -9.84 -10.07
C ASP A 62 7.05 -9.42 -10.15
N VAL A 63 7.82 -9.63 -9.09
CA VAL A 63 9.28 -9.39 -9.09
C VAL A 63 10.00 -10.44 -9.93
N ALA A 64 9.58 -11.71 -9.88
CA ALA A 64 10.19 -12.79 -10.67
C ALA A 64 9.89 -12.70 -12.19
N ARG A 65 8.89 -11.89 -12.59
CA ARG A 65 8.51 -11.66 -13.99
C ARG A 65 9.19 -10.44 -14.62
N GLN A 66 9.89 -9.63 -13.83
CA GLN A 66 10.67 -8.46 -14.29
C GLN A 66 12.13 -8.85 -14.52
#